data_AF-A0A8J8B2B5-F1
#
_entry.id   AF-A0A8J8B2B5-F1
#
_cell.length_a   1.000
_cell.length_b   1.000
_cell.length_c   1.000
_cell.angle_alpha   90.00
_cell.angle_beta   90.00
_cell.angle_gamma   90.00
#
_symmetry.space_group_name_H-M   'P 1'
#
loop_
_entity.id
_entity.type
_entity.pdbx_description
1 polymer ?
#
loop_
_entity_poly.entity_id
_entity_poly.type
_entity_poly.pdbx_seq_one_letter_code
_entity_poly.pdbx_strand_id
1 'polypeptide(L)'
;MDNDDRVQCFTTCPGGSNVSLMAYKAVSVLTKDGNGKFIRLAGEKAPEKDKQRLAEANEFASEWILIEGCDKGCGKKILDDSGISVQKHFLVTSLGIERENSINYSPEELEKVITAIKDLLADA
;
A
#
# COMPACT_ATOMS: atom_id res chain seq x y z
N MET A 1 6.32 20.78 23.08
CA MET A 1 6.27 19.34 22.82
C MET A 1 5.40 19.21 21.59
N ASP A 2 6.01 19.47 20.44
CA ASP A 2 5.30 19.45 19.16
C ASP A 2 5.23 17.99 18.74
N ASN A 3 4.25 17.26 19.27
CA ASN A 3 3.94 15.94 18.74
C ASN A 3 3.15 16.21 17.46
N ASP A 4 3.88 16.36 16.38
CA ASP A 4 3.31 16.34 15.06
C ASP A 4 2.78 14.91 14.85
N ASP A 5 1.54 14.65 15.30
CA ASP A 5 0.84 13.36 15.21
C ASP A 5 0.49 13.00 13.74
N ARG A 6 1.34 13.41 12.79
CA ARG A 6 1.23 13.13 11.37
C ARG A 6 1.64 11.69 11.13
N VAL A 7 0.66 10.80 11.03
CA VAL A 7 0.88 9.39 10.73
C VAL A 7 0.78 9.17 9.22
N GLN A 8 1.80 8.55 8.62
CA GLN A 8 1.74 8.02 7.27
C GLN A 8 0.92 6.72 7.26
N CYS A 9 -0.08 6.64 6.39
CA CYS A 9 -0.94 5.49 6.21
C CYS A 9 -0.65 4.80 4.89
N PHE A 10 -0.17 3.56 4.96
CA PHE A 10 0.02 2.70 3.80
C PHE A 10 -1.25 1.92 3.50
N THR A 11 -1.53 1.71 2.23
CA THR A 11 -2.49 0.73 1.73
C THR A 11 -1.88 -0.06 0.59
N THR A 12 -2.35 -1.28 0.39
CA THR A 12 -1.97 -2.09 -0.76
C THR A 12 -3.22 -2.60 -1.46
N CYS A 13 -3.12 -2.87 -2.77
CA CYS A 13 -4.25 -3.49 -3.46
C CYS A 13 -4.56 -4.88 -2.85
N PRO A 14 -5.85 -5.28 -2.76
CA PRO A 14 -6.27 -6.52 -2.10
C PRO A 14 -6.09 -7.79 -2.97
N GLY A 15 -5.34 -7.70 -4.07
CA GLY A 15 -5.22 -8.77 -5.06
C GLY A 15 -4.52 -10.04 -4.56
N GLY A 16 -4.66 -11.13 -5.33
CA GLY A 16 -4.09 -12.45 -5.03
C GLY A 16 -2.98 -12.93 -5.97
N SER A 17 -2.14 -12.03 -6.47
CA SER A 17 -0.99 -12.30 -7.35
C SER A 17 0.35 -12.15 -6.61
N ASN A 18 1.45 -12.54 -7.27
CA ASN A 18 2.81 -12.42 -6.74
C ASN A 18 3.12 -10.96 -6.39
N VAL A 19 2.80 -10.04 -7.29
CA VAL A 19 3.06 -8.60 -7.14
C VAL A 19 2.21 -7.94 -6.04
N SER A 20 0.98 -8.41 -5.82
CA SER A 20 0.13 -7.88 -4.74
C SER A 20 0.56 -8.43 -3.37
N LEU A 21 1.04 -9.68 -3.33
CA LEU A 21 1.63 -10.23 -2.12
C LEU A 21 2.96 -9.56 -1.78
N MET A 22 3.80 -9.24 -2.78
CA MET A 22 5.02 -8.47 -2.58
C MET A 22 4.72 -7.07 -2.04
N ALA A 23 3.75 -6.35 -2.62
CA ALA A 23 3.30 -5.06 -2.09
C ALA A 23 2.90 -5.15 -0.62
N TYR A 24 2.05 -6.13 -0.27
CA TYR A 24 1.61 -6.39 1.11
C TYR A 24 2.80 -6.67 2.04
N LYS A 25 3.73 -7.53 1.61
CA LYS A 25 4.90 -7.94 2.41
C LYS A 25 5.86 -6.78 2.63
N ALA A 26 6.14 -6.00 1.59
CA ALA A 26 7.03 -4.85 1.69
C ALA A 26 6.47 -3.81 2.66
N VAL A 27 5.19 -3.43 2.53
CA VAL A 27 4.53 -2.52 3.48
C VAL A 27 4.50 -3.10 4.90
N SER A 28 4.29 -4.41 5.04
CA SER A 28 4.32 -5.07 6.36
C SER A 28 5.70 -5.00 7.03
N VAL A 29 6.79 -5.03 6.26
CA VAL A 29 8.15 -4.82 6.78
C VAL A 29 8.33 -3.36 7.20
N LEU A 30 8.03 -2.41 6.31
CA LEU A 30 8.22 -0.99 6.57
C LEU A 30 7.45 -0.49 7.80
N THR A 31 6.23 -0.96 7.98
CA THR A 31 5.40 -0.61 9.14
C THR A 31 5.87 -1.25 10.43
N LYS A 32 6.46 -2.45 10.39
CA LYS A 32 7.14 -3.03 11.56
C LYS A 32 8.40 -2.25 11.93
N ASP A 33 9.07 -1.68 10.93
CA ASP A 33 10.25 -0.83 11.10
C ASP A 33 9.88 0.61 11.54
N GLY A 34 8.60 0.91 11.76
CA GLY A 34 8.13 2.19 12.30
C GLY A 34 7.83 3.28 11.27
N ASN A 35 7.82 2.97 9.97
CA ASN A 35 7.61 3.98 8.91
C ASN A 35 6.15 4.44 8.75
N GLY A 36 5.21 3.98 9.58
CA GLY A 36 3.80 4.38 9.52
C GLY A 36 2.83 3.26 9.90
N LYS A 37 1.54 3.44 9.59
CA LYS A 37 0.49 2.45 9.86
C LYS A 37 0.00 1.81 8.57
N PHE A 38 -0.25 0.50 8.61
CA PHE A 38 -0.81 -0.22 7.48
C PHE A 38 -2.32 -0.37 7.62
N ILE A 39 -3.08 0.16 6.66
CA ILE A 39 -4.52 0.04 6.56
C ILE A 39 -4.86 -1.00 5.49
N ARG A 40 -5.42 -2.14 5.91
CA ARG A 40 -5.69 -3.26 5.01
C ARG A 40 -7.02 -3.11 4.29
N LEU A 41 -6.96 -3.09 2.95
CA LEU A 41 -8.12 -3.21 2.08
C LEU A 41 -8.62 -4.67 2.02
N ALA A 42 -9.93 -4.87 2.08
CA ALA A 42 -10.65 -6.12 2.01
C ALA A 42 -11.11 -6.42 0.58
N GLY A 43 -11.28 -5.39 -0.24
CA GLY A 43 -11.64 -5.49 -1.65
C GLY A 43 -13.14 -5.58 -1.91
N GLU A 44 -13.50 -5.76 -3.17
CA GLU A 44 -14.88 -5.65 -3.68
C GLU A 44 -15.90 -6.57 -2.99
N LYS A 45 -15.45 -7.65 -2.36
CA LYS A 45 -16.34 -8.58 -1.63
C LYS A 45 -16.75 -8.08 -0.24
N ALA A 46 -16.09 -7.06 0.29
CA ALA A 46 -16.39 -6.50 1.61
C ALA A 46 -16.16 -4.97 1.66
N PRO A 47 -16.81 -4.19 0.78
CA PRO A 47 -16.55 -2.75 0.63
C PRO A 47 -16.88 -1.95 1.90
N GLU A 48 -17.86 -2.39 2.69
CA GLU A 48 -18.22 -1.72 3.96
C GLU A 48 -17.10 -1.81 5.00
N LYS A 49 -16.28 -2.88 4.98
CA LYS A 49 -15.10 -2.97 5.85
C LYS A 49 -14.03 -1.97 5.44
N ASP A 50 -13.91 -1.70 4.14
CA ASP A 50 -12.95 -0.73 3.62
C ASP A 50 -13.39 0.69 3.98
N LYS A 51 -14.64 1.05 3.71
CA LYS A 51 -15.20 2.35 4.11
C LYS A 51 -14.99 2.63 5.59
N GLN A 52 -15.31 1.67 6.46
CA GLN A 52 -15.12 1.84 7.90
C GLN A 52 -13.66 2.09 8.27
N ARG A 53 -12.74 1.19 7.86
CA ARG A 53 -11.31 1.30 8.20
C ARG A 53 -10.67 2.57 7.66
N LEU A 54 -11.06 2.94 6.44
CA LEU A 54 -10.56 4.14 5.77
C LEU A 54 -11.06 5.41 6.46
N ALA A 55 -12.34 5.46 6.85
CA ALA A 55 -12.89 6.56 7.63
C ALA A 55 -12.18 6.73 8.99
N GLU A 56 -12.03 5.63 9.75
CA GLU A 56 -11.32 5.63 11.05
C GLU A 56 -9.85 6.07 10.88
N ALA A 57 -9.17 5.59 9.84
CA ALA A 57 -7.79 5.95 9.58
C ALA A 57 -7.61 7.41 9.15
N ASN A 58 -8.60 7.96 8.43
CA ASN A 58 -8.53 9.32 7.92
C ASN A 58 -8.59 10.38 9.05
N GLU A 59 -9.02 10.01 10.25
CA GLU A 59 -9.00 10.90 11.42
C GLU A 59 -7.58 11.24 11.90
N PHE A 60 -6.60 10.38 11.60
CA PHE A 60 -5.20 10.55 12.01
C PHE A 60 -4.19 10.47 10.86
N ALA A 61 -4.63 10.14 9.65
CA ALA A 61 -3.76 10.07 8.48
C ALA A 61 -3.33 11.48 8.05
N SER A 62 -2.02 11.70 8.03
CA SER A 62 -1.44 12.91 7.42
C SER A 62 -1.14 12.73 5.94
N GLU A 63 -0.88 11.49 5.54
CA GLU A 63 -0.51 11.12 4.19
C GLU A 63 -0.99 9.69 3.91
N TRP A 64 -1.49 9.47 2.70
CA TRP A 64 -1.88 8.19 2.16
C TRP A 64 -0.90 7.77 1.07
N ILE A 65 -0.29 6.61 1.31
CA ILE A 65 0.62 5.94 0.38
C ILE A 65 -0.06 4.68 -0.12
N LEU A 66 -0.24 4.56 -1.43
CA LEU A 66 -0.82 3.39 -2.08
C LEU A 66 0.28 2.60 -2.80
N ILE A 67 0.40 1.32 -2.49
CA ILE A 67 1.28 0.38 -3.20
C ILE A 67 0.40 -0.64 -3.96
N GLU A 68 0.37 -0.51 -5.29
CA GLU A 68 -0.33 -1.44 -6.16
C GLU A 68 0.59 -2.51 -6.71
N GLY A 69 0.09 -3.75 -6.78
CA GLY A 69 0.80 -4.83 -7.43
C GLY A 69 0.88 -4.65 -8.95
N CYS A 70 -0.20 -4.20 -9.58
CA CYS A 70 -0.33 -4.06 -11.04
C CYS A 70 -1.23 -2.87 -11.41
N ASP A 71 -1.25 -2.50 -12.68
CA ASP A 71 -1.94 -1.33 -13.26
C ASP A 71 -3.48 -1.41 -13.27
N LYS A 72 -4.06 -2.49 -12.74
CA LYS A 72 -5.52 -2.68 -12.66
C LYS A 72 -6.24 -1.64 -11.80
N GLY A 73 -5.55 -0.91 -10.92
CA GLY A 73 -6.16 0.18 -10.16
C GLY A 73 -7.10 -0.27 -9.03
N CYS A 74 -7.02 -1.53 -8.57
CA CYS A 74 -7.98 -2.07 -7.60
C CYS A 74 -7.93 -1.32 -6.25
N GLY A 75 -6.73 -0.97 -5.77
CA GLY A 75 -6.59 -0.21 -4.54
C GLY A 75 -7.01 1.25 -4.74
N LYS A 76 -6.59 1.85 -5.85
CA LYS A 76 -6.93 3.23 -6.20
C LYS A 76 -8.44 3.45 -6.27
N LYS A 77 -9.17 2.53 -6.90
CA LYS A 77 -10.64 2.57 -6.97
C LYS A 77 -11.28 2.62 -5.58
N ILE A 78 -10.81 1.79 -4.64
CA ILE A 78 -11.38 1.74 -3.28
C ILE A 78 -11.14 3.05 -2.52
N LEU A 79 -9.95 3.65 -2.67
CA LEU A 79 -9.62 4.93 -2.06
C LEU A 79 -10.45 6.07 -2.66
N ASP A 80 -10.61 6.10 -3.98
CA ASP A 80 -11.43 7.09 -4.68
C ASP A 80 -12.90 7.00 -4.27
N ASP A 81 -13.47 5.79 -4.22
CA ASP A 81 -14.83 5.55 -3.73
C ASP A 81 -15.03 6.00 -2.27
N SER A 82 -13.93 6.09 -1.50
CA SER A 82 -13.91 6.52 -0.09
C SER A 82 -13.52 7.98 0.09
N GLY A 83 -13.29 8.74 -1.00
CA GLY A 83 -12.89 10.14 -0.96
C GLY A 83 -11.46 10.37 -0.43
N ILE A 84 -10.60 9.36 -0.46
CA ILE A 84 -9.22 9.47 0.02
C ILE A 84 -8.28 9.89 -1.12
N SER A 85 -7.57 11.00 -0.91
CA SER A 85 -6.52 11.46 -1.82
C SER A 85 -5.20 10.79 -1.46
N VAL A 86 -4.58 10.14 -2.45
CA VAL A 86 -3.27 9.50 -2.34
C VAL A 86 -2.17 10.49 -2.71
N GLN A 87 -1.19 10.66 -1.82
CA GLN A 87 -0.03 11.54 -2.07
C GLN A 87 1.10 10.81 -2.79
N LYS A 88 1.32 9.53 -2.44
CA LYS A 88 2.34 8.68 -3.05
C LYS A 88 1.73 7.40 -3.57
N HIS A 89 1.97 7.09 -4.85
CA HIS A 89 1.45 5.90 -5.49
C HIS A 89 2.58 5.15 -6.19
N PHE A 90 2.73 3.87 -5.86
CA PHE A 90 3.74 3.00 -6.45
C PHE A 90 3.13 1.77 -7.10
N LEU A 91 3.74 1.34 -8.20
CA LEU A 91 3.33 0.17 -8.96
C LEU A 91 4.46 -0.87 -8.97
N VAL A 92 4.26 -2.04 -8.37
CA VAL A 92 5.29 -3.09 -8.31
C VAL A 92 5.74 -3.55 -9.70
N THR A 93 4.81 -3.70 -10.65
CA THR A 93 5.17 -4.07 -12.03
C THR A 93 6.02 -3.02 -12.75
N SER A 94 6.12 -1.78 -12.24
CA SER A 94 7.04 -0.78 -12.81
C SER A 94 8.52 -1.16 -12.64
N LEU A 95 8.82 -2.10 -11.74
CA LEU A 95 10.16 -2.65 -11.54
C LEU A 95 10.56 -3.72 -12.57
N GLY A 96 9.73 -3.97 -13.58
CA GLY A 96 9.91 -5.05 -14.55
C GLY A 96 9.57 -6.45 -14.02
N ILE A 97 8.90 -6.53 -12.88
CA ILE A 97 8.41 -7.78 -12.30
C ILE A 97 7.08 -8.13 -12.96
N GLU A 98 6.99 -9.29 -13.60
CA GLU A 98 5.77 -9.73 -14.26
C GLU A 98 4.71 -10.16 -13.26
N ARG A 99 3.45 -9.80 -13.55
CA ARG A 99 2.31 -10.25 -12.77
C ARG A 99 1.96 -11.69 -13.12
N GLU A 100 2.07 -12.57 -12.14
CA GLU A 100 1.62 -13.95 -12.21
C GLU A 100 0.39 -14.18 -11.33
N ASN A 101 -0.48 -15.12 -11.73
CA ASN A 101 -1.54 -15.65 -10.87
C ASN A 101 -0.96 -16.70 -9.89
N SER A 102 0.12 -16.35 -9.21
CA SER A 102 0.84 -17.18 -8.23
C SER A 102 1.07 -16.37 -6.96
N ILE A 103 1.58 -16.98 -5.89
CA ILE A 103 2.06 -16.28 -4.68
C ILE A 103 3.57 -16.43 -4.52
N ASN A 104 4.25 -16.87 -5.57
CA ASN A 104 5.68 -17.12 -5.59
C ASN A 104 6.40 -15.84 -6.00
N TYR A 105 7.49 -15.55 -5.29
CA TYR A 105 8.44 -14.49 -5.60
C TYR A 105 9.77 -14.87 -4.96
N SER A 106 10.86 -14.37 -5.53
CA SER A 106 12.18 -14.51 -4.95
C SER A 106 12.40 -13.49 -3.81
N PRO A 107 13.28 -13.78 -2.85
CA PRO A 107 13.71 -12.79 -1.86
C PRO A 107 14.29 -11.52 -2.49
N GLU A 108 14.97 -11.65 -3.63
CA GLU A 108 15.56 -10.52 -4.37
C GLU A 108 14.48 -9.58 -4.93
N GLU A 109 13.41 -10.12 -5.51
CA GLU A 109 12.29 -9.31 -5.98
C GLU A 109 11.59 -8.58 -4.83
N LEU A 110 11.40 -9.25 -3.69
CA LEU A 110 10.81 -8.61 -2.51
C LEU A 110 11.72 -7.47 -1.99
N GLU A 111 13.03 -7.70 -1.90
CA GLU A 111 13.98 -6.67 -1.48
C GLU A 111 13.96 -5.48 -2.44
N LYS A 112 13.94 -5.73 -3.76
CA LYS A 112 13.81 -4.69 -4.78
C LYS A 112 12.55 -3.83 -4.57
N VAL A 113 11.42 -4.46 -4.23
CA VAL A 113 10.18 -3.74 -3.92
C VAL A 113 10.32 -2.91 -2.63
N ILE A 114 10.92 -3.48 -1.58
CA ILE A 114 11.14 -2.75 -0.32
C ILE A 114 12.02 -1.52 -0.54
N THR A 115 13.15 -1.68 -1.25
CA THR A 115 14.05 -0.57 -1.58
C THR A 115 13.33 0.52 -2.36
N ALA A 116 12.61 0.15 -3.43
CA ALA A 116 11.90 1.14 -4.26
C ALA A 116 10.84 1.92 -3.47
N ILE A 117 10.15 1.28 -2.52
CA ILE A 117 9.19 1.99 -1.65
C ILE A 117 9.93 2.90 -0.67
N LYS A 118 11.08 2.49 -0.11
CA LYS A 118 11.90 3.38 0.74
C LYS A 118 12.37 4.62 0.00
N ASP A 119 12.81 4.46 -1.25
CA ASP A 119 13.25 5.57 -2.10
C ASP A 119 12.09 6.54 -2.35
N LEU A 120 10.90 6.03 -2.70
CA LEU A 120 9.67 6.82 -2.81
C LEU A 120 9.33 7.61 -1.54
N LEU A 121 9.61 7.03 -0.36
CA LEU A 121 9.36 7.70 0.92
C LEU A 121 10.38 8.82 1.19
N ALA A 122 11.64 8.65 0.79
CA ALA A 122 12.73 9.61 1.00
C ALA A 122 12.67 10.85 0.08
N ASP A 123 12.00 10.75 -1.07
CA ASP A 123 11.87 11.86 -2.04
C ASP A 123 10.83 12.95 -1.64
N ALA A 124 10.55 13.15 -0.35
CA ALA A 124 9.61 14.16 0.17
C ALA A 124 10.23 15.17 1.14
#